data_AF-A0A822HBQ6-F1
#
_entry.id   AF-A0A822HBQ6-F1
#
_cell.length_a   1.000
_cell.length_b   1.000
_cell.length_c   1.000
_cell.angle_alpha   90.00
_cell.angle_beta   90.00
_cell.angle_gamma   90.00
#
_symmetry.space_group_name_H-M   'P 1'
#
loop_
_entity.id
_entity.type
_entity.pdbx_description
1 polymer ?
#
loop_
_entity_poly.entity_id
_entity_poly.type
_entity_poly.pdbx_seq_one_letter_code
_entity_poly.pdbx_strand_id
1 'polypeptide(L)'
;ALFWDDGDSINTYERYIYNYFIFNYNSNRLTLQPWTYNYTQMGNEVKLEEIKIFGMNKQPMKILWNGQELIYTNQWIFNATKNILHMQMLKLNMAKIHKFIFL
;
A
#
# COMPACT_ATOMS: atom_id res chain seq x y z
N ALA A 1 5.96 5.53 6.73
CA ALA A 1 5.03 6.58 6.27
C ALA A 1 5.54 7.14 4.95
N LEU A 2 4.72 7.89 4.22
CA LEU A 2 5.08 8.57 2.96
C LEU A 2 4.48 9.98 2.97
N PHE A 3 5.31 10.99 2.71
CA PHE A 3 4.88 12.35 2.44
C PHE A 3 4.89 12.58 0.92
N TRP A 4 3.90 13.30 0.40
CA TRP A 4 3.76 13.55 -1.03
C TRP A 4 3.14 14.92 -1.30
N ASP A 5 3.84 15.78 -2.03
CA ASP A 5 3.37 17.07 -2.54
C ASP A 5 3.73 17.21 -4.04
N ASP A 6 3.83 18.43 -4.55
CA ASP A 6 4.22 18.70 -5.93
C ASP A 6 5.75 18.73 -6.16
N GLY A 7 6.55 18.69 -5.08
CA GLY A 7 8.01 18.71 -5.12
C GLY A 7 8.65 20.04 -5.52
N ASP A 8 7.88 21.13 -5.67
CA ASP A 8 8.37 22.42 -6.18
C ASP A 8 7.84 23.64 -5.41
N SER A 9 6.56 23.62 -4.99
CA SER A 9 5.96 24.75 -4.29
C SER A 9 6.62 25.00 -2.93
N ILE A 10 6.89 26.26 -2.62
CA ILE A 10 7.36 26.64 -1.28
C ILE A 10 6.21 26.54 -0.26
N ASN A 11 6.57 26.14 0.96
CA ASN A 11 5.69 26.09 2.12
C ASN A 11 4.46 25.15 1.96
N THR A 12 4.60 24.03 1.24
CA THR A 12 3.51 23.03 1.07
C THR A 12 3.07 22.46 2.40
N TYR A 13 4.01 22.21 3.32
CA TYR A 13 3.71 21.72 4.66
C TYR A 13 2.92 22.75 5.50
N GLU A 14 3.41 23.98 5.61
CA GLU A 14 2.78 25.07 6.39
C GLU A 14 1.40 25.44 5.85
N ARG A 15 1.21 25.28 4.53
CA ARG A 15 -0.07 25.55 3.85
C ARG A 15 -0.97 24.33 3.76
N TYR A 16 -0.55 23.18 4.31
CA TYR A 16 -1.28 21.91 4.26
C TYR A 16 -1.60 21.41 2.84
N ILE A 17 -0.77 21.73 1.85
CA ILE A 17 -0.90 21.30 0.45
C ILE A 17 -0.02 20.07 0.23
N TYR A 18 -0.34 18.99 0.95
CA TYR A 18 0.37 17.72 0.86
C TYR A 18 -0.54 16.55 1.22
N ASN A 19 -0.10 15.35 0.89
CA ASN A 19 -0.68 14.09 1.30
C ASN A 19 0.31 13.36 2.21
N TYR A 20 -0.20 12.71 3.24
CA TYR A 20 0.61 11.91 4.15
C TYR A 20 -0.04 10.55 4.32
N PHE A 21 0.73 9.48 4.10
CA PHE A 21 0.24 8.11 4.14
C PHE A 21 0.94 7.32 5.24
N ILE A 22 0.16 6.51 5.96
CA ILE A 22 0.63 5.62 6.99
C ILE A 22 0.50 4.19 6.48
N PHE A 23 1.58 3.43 6.63
CA PHE A 23 1.63 2.00 6.40
C PHE A 23 1.92 1.33 7.74
N ASN A 24 1.10 0.35 8.11
CA ASN A 24 1.27 -0.38 9.35
C ASN A 24 1.16 -1.88 9.08
N TYR A 25 2.19 -2.64 9.48
CA TYR A 25 2.20 -4.09 9.42
C TYR A 25 2.27 -4.66 10.84
N ASN A 26 1.25 -5.39 11.24
CA ASN A 26 1.21 -6.06 12.55
C ASN A 26 0.42 -7.36 12.43
N SER A 27 0.96 -8.46 12.99
CA SER A 27 0.24 -9.74 13.13
C SER A 27 -0.37 -10.22 11.81
N ASN A 28 0.43 -10.21 10.74
CA ASN A 28 0.03 -10.59 9.38
C ASN A 28 -1.11 -9.74 8.80
N ARG A 29 -1.21 -8.48 9.23
CA ARG A 29 -2.14 -7.49 8.69
C ARG A 29 -1.37 -6.27 8.22
N LEU A 30 -1.59 -5.88 6.98
CA LEU A 30 -1.08 -4.64 6.42
C LEU A 30 -2.23 -3.65 6.25
N THR A 31 -2.13 -2.48 6.86
CA THR A 31 -3.02 -1.35 6.60
C THR A 31 -2.24 -0.26 5.88
N LEU A 32 -2.78 0.23 4.77
CA LEU A 32 -2.31 1.40 4.05
C LEU A 32 -3.44 2.43 4.12
N GLN A 33 -3.17 3.63 4.62
CA GLN A 33 -4.19 4.66 4.75
C GLN A 33 -3.62 6.07 4.59
N PRO A 34 -4.36 6.99 3.95
CA PRO A 34 -4.05 8.41 4.06
C PRO A 34 -4.35 8.90 5.48
N TRP A 35 -3.42 9.67 6.04
CA TRP A 35 -3.60 10.49 7.23
C TRP A 35 -4.09 11.89 6.85
N THR A 36 -3.51 12.46 5.78
CA THR A 36 -4.01 13.67 5.10
C THR A 36 -4.10 13.41 3.60
N TYR A 37 -5.05 14.06 2.92
CA TYR A 37 -5.18 14.00 1.47
C TYR A 37 -5.60 15.38 0.90
N ASN A 38 -4.75 16.38 1.07
CA ASN A 38 -5.06 17.77 0.72
C ASN A 38 -4.44 18.22 -0.60
N TYR A 39 -3.39 17.54 -1.09
CA TYR A 39 -2.88 17.72 -2.43
C TYR A 39 -3.73 16.90 -3.41
N THR A 40 -4.89 17.44 -3.76
CA THR A 40 -5.91 16.77 -4.59
C THR A 40 -5.50 16.59 -6.05
N GLN A 41 -4.51 17.35 -6.52
CA GLN A 41 -3.95 17.23 -7.87
C GLN A 41 -3.28 15.86 -8.11
N MET A 42 -2.82 15.17 -7.06
CA MET A 42 -2.39 13.76 -7.14
C MET A 42 -3.50 12.85 -7.72
N GLY A 43 -4.76 13.22 -7.51
CA GLY A 43 -5.92 12.61 -8.16
C GLY A 43 -5.98 11.09 -8.02
N ASN A 44 -6.45 10.43 -9.07
CA ASN A 44 -6.41 8.97 -9.21
C ASN A 44 -5.23 8.51 -10.10
N GLU A 45 -4.31 9.43 -10.44
CA GLU A 45 -3.19 9.16 -11.34
C GLU A 45 -2.11 8.34 -10.64
N VAL A 46 -1.88 8.60 -9.35
CA VAL A 46 -0.93 7.83 -8.56
C VAL A 46 -1.61 6.62 -7.93
N LYS A 47 -1.25 5.44 -8.44
CA LYS A 47 -1.72 4.15 -7.94
C LYS A 47 -0.57 3.36 -7.35
N LEU A 48 -0.86 2.64 -6.26
CA LEU A 48 0.10 1.68 -5.72
C LEU A 48 -0.08 0.34 -6.45
N GLU A 49 0.92 0.00 -7.24
CA GLU A 49 0.89 -1.17 -8.13
C GLU A 49 1.52 -2.42 -7.52
N GLU A 50 2.49 -2.25 -6.61
CA GLU A 50 3.30 -3.34 -6.07
C GLU A 50 3.46 -3.23 -4.54
N ILE A 51 3.38 -4.36 -3.86
CA ILE A 51 3.75 -4.52 -2.45
C ILE A 51 4.72 -5.70 -2.34
N LYS A 52 5.88 -5.48 -1.70
CA LYS A 52 6.81 -6.55 -1.32
C LYS A 52 6.94 -6.62 0.19
N ILE A 53 6.76 -7.81 0.76
CA ILE A 53 6.93 -8.07 2.20
C ILE A 53 8.13 -9.01 2.33
N PHE A 54 9.19 -8.48 2.94
CA PHE A 54 10.42 -9.21 3.20
C PHE A 54 10.38 -9.85 4.59
N GLY A 55 11.04 -11.00 4.73
CA GLY A 55 11.13 -11.69 6.02
C GLY A 55 9.83 -12.36 6.46
N MET A 56 8.94 -12.70 5.53
CA MET A 56 7.76 -13.51 5.88
C MET A 56 8.18 -14.94 6.21
N ASN A 57 7.91 -15.37 7.44
CA ASN A 57 8.29 -16.70 7.94
C ASN A 57 7.62 -17.86 7.20
N LYS A 58 6.46 -17.63 6.58
CA LYS A 58 5.68 -18.64 5.87
C LYS A 58 4.90 -18.02 4.72
N GLN A 59 4.73 -18.78 3.65
CA GLN A 59 3.78 -18.47 2.58
C GLN A 59 2.34 -18.37 3.14
N PRO A 60 1.59 -17.31 2.84
CA PRO A 60 0.16 -17.30 3.13
C PRO A 60 -0.56 -18.29 2.20
N MET A 61 -1.50 -19.05 2.77
CA MET A 61 -2.44 -19.85 1.99
C MET A 61 -3.44 -18.97 1.25
N LYS A 62 -3.78 -17.81 1.84
CA LYS A 62 -4.78 -16.89 1.30
C LYS A 62 -4.46 -15.45 1.67
N ILE A 63 -4.76 -14.52 0.77
CA ILE A 63 -4.66 -13.10 1.01
C ILE A 63 -6.06 -12.48 0.89
N LEU A 64 -6.50 -11.79 1.94
CA LEU A 64 -7.72 -11.00 1.93
C LEU A 64 -7.39 -9.54 1.69
N TRP A 65 -7.99 -8.91 0.68
CA TRP A 65 -7.99 -7.47 0.46
C TRP A 65 -9.37 -6.90 0.75
N ASN A 66 -9.47 -6.00 1.73
CA ASN A 66 -10.72 -5.39 2.18
C ASN A 66 -11.83 -6.42 2.48
N GLY A 67 -11.44 -7.60 2.98
CA GLY A 67 -12.34 -8.71 3.32
C GLY A 67 -12.64 -9.68 2.17
N GLN A 68 -12.25 -9.35 0.93
CA GLN A 68 -12.39 -10.22 -0.23
C GLN A 68 -11.11 -10.96 -0.53
N GLU A 69 -11.19 -12.20 -0.98
CA GLU A 69 -10.01 -12.96 -1.38
C GLU A 69 -9.39 -12.44 -2.67
N LEU A 70 -8.06 -12.31 -2.69
CA LEU A 70 -7.32 -12.11 -3.93
C LEU A 70 -7.17 -13.45 -4.65
N ILE A 71 -8.14 -13.75 -5.51
CA ILE A 71 -8.25 -15.04 -6.22
C ILE A 71 -7.34 -15.09 -7.47
N TYR A 72 -6.88 -13.93 -7.96
CA TYR A 72 -6.06 -13.89 -9.17
C TYR A 72 -4.63 -14.38 -8.92
N THR A 73 -4.30 -15.55 -9.47
CA THR A 73 -3.01 -16.23 -9.32
C THR A 73 -1.80 -15.40 -9.78
N ASN A 74 -2.00 -14.41 -10.64
CA ASN A 74 -0.92 -13.55 -11.14
C ASN A 74 -0.66 -12.31 -10.27
N GLN A 75 -1.49 -12.05 -9.26
CA GLN A 75 -1.38 -10.86 -8.41
C GLN A 75 -0.41 -11.03 -7.25
N TRP A 76 0.04 -12.26 -6.93
CA TRP A 76 1.04 -12.46 -5.90
C TRP A 76 1.83 -13.76 -6.06
N ILE A 77 3.09 -13.73 -5.61
CA ILE A 77 4.02 -14.87 -5.63
C ILE A 77 4.83 -14.84 -4.33
N PHE A 78 5.02 -16.00 -3.71
CA PHE A 78 5.91 -16.15 -2.56
C PHE A 78 7.20 -16.87 -2.95
N ASN A 79 8.34 -16.25 -2.68
CA ASN A 79 9.66 -16.84 -2.84
C ASN A 79 10.13 -17.41 -1.50
N ALA A 80 10.04 -18.74 -1.33
CA ALA A 80 10.43 -19.41 -0.09
C ALA A 80 11.93 -19.36 0.20
N THR A 81 12.79 -19.31 -0.83
CA THR A 81 14.24 -19.20 -0.64
C THR A 81 14.63 -17.84 -0.08
N LYS A 82 13.93 -16.78 -0.48
CA LYS A 82 14.21 -15.39 -0.07
C LYS A 82 13.31 -14.89 1.05
N ASN A 83 12.27 -15.64 1.42
CA ASN A 83 11.21 -15.23 2.32
C ASN A 83 10.56 -13.89 1.91
N ILE A 84 10.22 -13.76 0.62
CA ILE A 84 9.62 -12.56 0.05
C ILE A 84 8.25 -12.90 -0.51
N LEU A 85 7.21 -12.23 -0.03
CA LEU A 85 5.93 -12.13 -0.72
C LEU A 85 5.96 -10.91 -1.64
N HIS A 86 5.66 -11.11 -2.91
CA HIS A 86 5.53 -10.06 -3.91
C HIS A 86 4.11 -10.05 -4.43
N MET A 87 3.40 -8.94 -4.24
CA MET A 87 2.09 -8.67 -4.82
C MET A 87 2.21 -7.58 -5.89
N GLN A 88 1.54 -7.75 -7.02
CA GLN A 88 1.66 -6.89 -8.21
C GLN A 88 0.31 -6.67 -8.89
N MET A 89 0.25 -5.69 -9.79
CA MET A 89 -0.97 -5.30 -10.54
C MET A 89 -2.13 -4.89 -9.62
N LEU A 90 -1.83 -4.30 -8.46
CA LEU A 90 -2.83 -3.99 -7.44
C LEU A 90 -3.70 -2.76 -7.79
N LYS A 91 -3.15 -1.79 -8.53
CA LYS A 91 -3.85 -0.55 -8.92
C LYS A 91 -4.58 0.16 -7.75
N LEU A 92 -4.00 0.15 -6.55
CA LEU A 92 -4.66 0.68 -5.35
C LEU A 92 -4.75 2.20 -5.41
N ASN A 93 -5.90 2.74 -5.02
CA ASN A 93 -6.11 4.18 -4.91
C ASN A 93 -5.57 4.68 -3.56
N MET A 94 -4.49 5.47 -3.59
CA MET A 94 -3.84 5.97 -2.38
C MET A 94 -4.75 6.86 -1.50
N ALA A 95 -5.81 7.44 -2.04
CA ALA A 95 -6.81 8.19 -1.29
C ALA A 95 -7.77 7.31 -0.45
N LYS A 96 -7.67 5.98 -0.55
CA LYS A 96 -8.54 5.03 0.15
C LYS A 96 -7.74 4.21 1.17
N ILE A 97 -8.45 3.72 2.18
CA ILE A 97 -7.91 2.75 3.13
C ILE A 97 -7.89 1.38 2.47
N HIS A 98 -6.73 0.72 2.49
CA HIS A 98 -6.56 -0.64 2.03
C HIS A 98 -6.07 -1.53 3.17
N LYS A 99 -6.78 -2.64 3.39
CA LYS A 99 -6.47 -3.60 4.44
C LYS A 99 -6.20 -4.95 3.82
N PHE A 100 -5.01 -5.48 4.08
CA PHE A 100 -4.63 -6.84 3.71
C PHE A 100 -4.50 -7.72 4.94
N ILE A 101 -4.96 -8.96 4.84
CA ILE A 101 -4.75 -10.01 5.84
C ILE A 101 -4.10 -11.20 5.13
N PHE A 102 -2.98 -11.65 5.66
CA PHE A 102 -2.21 -12.80 5.14
C PHE A 102 -2.48 -14.00 6.05
N LEU A 103 -3.23 -14.99 5.57
CA LEU A 103 -3.69 -16.18 6.29
C LEU A 103 -2.86 -17.42 5.94
#